data_AF-B6ECI1-F1
#
_entry.id   AF-B6ECI1-F1
#
_cell.length_a   1.000
_cell.length_b   1.000
_cell.length_c   1.000
_cell.angle_alpha   90.00
_cell.angle_beta   90.00
_cell.angle_gamma   90.00
#
_symmetry.space_group_name_H-M   'P 1'
#
loop_
_entity.id
_entity.type
_entity.pdbx_description
1 polymer ?
#
loop_
_entity_poly.entity_id
_entity_poly.type
_entity_poly.pdbx_seq_one_letter_code
_entity_poly.pdbx_strand_id
1 'polypeptide(L)'
;ADGNYEVTIMTKAILHHDGKVVWKPPAIYKSFCEIDVEYFPFDEQTCFMKFGSWSYDGYMVDLRHLKQTPDSDRIGMGIDLSEYYLSVEWDIMRVPATRNEKFYSCCEEPYPDIIFNITLRRKTLFYTV
;
A
#
# COMPACT_ATOMS: atom_id res chain seq x y z
N ALA A 1 -3.73 -13.24 -3.21
CA ALA A 1 -4.15 -12.57 -1.96
C ALA A 1 -5.07 -13.52 -1.22
N ASP A 2 -4.87 -13.71 0.08
CA ASP A 2 -5.53 -14.77 0.88
C ASP A 2 -6.99 -14.44 1.29
N GLY A 3 -7.59 -13.41 0.67
CA GLY A 3 -9.01 -13.06 0.84
C GLY A 3 -9.42 -12.47 2.20
N ASN A 4 -8.57 -12.52 3.24
CA ASN A 4 -8.86 -11.94 4.55
C ASN A 4 -8.20 -10.55 4.68
N TYR A 5 -8.97 -9.49 4.38
CA TYR A 5 -8.55 -8.09 4.39
C TYR A 5 -9.08 -7.32 5.62
N GLU A 6 -9.72 -8.02 6.56
CA GLU A 6 -10.38 -7.38 7.69
C GLU A 6 -9.36 -6.92 8.74
N VAL A 7 -9.63 -5.74 9.30
CA VAL A 7 -8.98 -5.28 10.53
C VAL A 7 -9.42 -6.22 11.65
N THR A 8 -8.60 -7.21 11.96
CA THR A 8 -8.91 -8.22 12.99
C THR A 8 -8.89 -7.65 14.41
N ILE A 9 -8.30 -6.47 14.60
CA ILE A 9 -8.18 -5.80 15.89
C ILE A 9 -8.94 -4.48 15.83
N MET A 10 -10.14 -4.45 16.39
CA MET A 10 -10.91 -3.20 16.55
C MET A 10 -10.21 -2.29 17.57
N THR A 11 -9.55 -1.25 17.07
CA THR A 11 -8.92 -0.21 17.89
C THR A 11 -9.83 1.01 18.03
N LYS A 12 -9.60 1.81 19.07
CA LYS A 12 -10.32 3.07 19.29
C LYS A 12 -9.91 4.12 18.25
N ALA A 13 -10.86 4.94 17.83
CA ALA A 13 -10.60 6.16 17.06
C ALA A 13 -10.43 7.37 17.98
N ILE A 14 -9.68 8.37 17.53
CA ILE A 14 -9.52 9.67 18.18
C ILE A 14 -10.47 10.66 17.52
N LEU A 15 -11.36 11.25 18.32
CA LEU A 15 -12.31 12.27 17.88
C LEU A 15 -11.82 13.65 18.30
N HIS A 16 -11.78 14.59 17.35
CA HIS A 16 -11.49 15.99 17.59
C HIS A 16 -12.78 16.82 17.61
N HIS A 17 -12.75 17.97 18.27
CA HIS A 17 -13.92 18.84 18.45
C HIS A 17 -14.44 19.46 17.14
N ASP A 18 -13.63 19.48 16.08
CA ASP A 18 -13.95 19.98 14.74
C ASP A 18 -14.60 18.90 13.85
N GLY A 19 -14.83 17.70 14.38
CA GLY A 19 -15.37 16.56 13.65
C GLY A 19 -14.33 15.70 12.97
N LYS A 20 -13.03 16.02 13.07
CA LYS A 20 -11.96 15.18 12.53
C LYS A 20 -11.87 13.87 13.32
N VAL A 21 -11.85 12.75 12.59
CA VAL A 21 -11.65 11.41 13.15
C VAL A 21 -10.31 10.86 12.66
N VAL A 22 -9.48 10.41 13.60
CA VAL A 22 -8.21 9.73 13.29
C VAL A 22 -8.29 8.29 13.78
N TRP A 23 -8.13 7.35 12.86
CA TRP A 23 -8.16 5.92 13.14
C TRP A 23 -6.95 5.24 12.50
N LYS A 24 -6.20 4.46 13.30
CA LYS A 24 -4.96 3.79 12.90
C LYS A 24 -4.99 2.32 13.34
N PRO A 25 -5.77 1.46 12.66
CA PRO A 25 -5.82 0.05 13.00
C PRO A 25 -4.56 -0.69 12.53
N PRO A 26 -4.00 -1.62 13.32
CA PRO A 26 -3.01 -2.56 12.83
C PRO A 26 -3.68 -3.62 11.95
N ALA A 27 -3.02 -4.02 10.86
CA ALA A 27 -3.49 -5.06 9.98
C ALA A 27 -2.32 -5.86 9.39
N ILE A 28 -2.55 -7.15 9.15
CA ILE A 28 -1.60 -8.03 8.45
C ILE A 28 -2.17 -8.28 7.06
N TYR A 29 -1.50 -7.76 6.03
CA TYR A 29 -1.93 -7.93 4.64
C TYR A 29 -1.14 -9.04 3.95
N LYS A 30 -1.84 -9.97 3.33
CA LYS A 30 -1.26 -11.00 2.45
C LYS A 30 -1.57 -10.67 0.99
N SER A 31 -0.70 -9.86 0.37
CA SER A 31 -0.82 -9.50 -1.05
C SER A 31 -0.33 -10.62 -1.96
N PHE A 32 -0.78 -10.59 -3.22
CA PHE A 32 -0.14 -11.37 -4.28
C PHE A 32 1.01 -10.52 -4.86
N CYS A 33 2.15 -11.15 -5.09
CA CYS A 33 3.27 -10.54 -5.77
C CYS A 33 3.82 -11.55 -6.78
N GLU A 34 3.93 -11.12 -8.03
CA GLU A 34 4.60 -11.91 -9.07
C GLU A 34 6.11 -11.79 -8.86
N ILE A 35 6.79 -12.93 -8.84
CA ILE A 35 8.22 -13.02 -8.54
C ILE A 35 8.94 -13.53 -9.79
N ASP A 36 9.95 -12.78 -10.23
CA ASP A 36 10.85 -13.18 -11.30
C ASP A 36 12.16 -13.73 -10.71
N VAL A 37 12.51 -14.97 -11.06
CA VAL A 37 13.67 -15.68 -10.50
C VAL A 37 14.85 -15.78 -11.47
N GLU A 38 14.83 -15.07 -12.59
CA GLU A 38 15.91 -15.12 -13.61
C GLU A 38 17.31 -14.90 -13.01
N TYR A 39 17.45 -13.93 -12.10
CA TYR A 39 18.73 -13.50 -11.51
C TYR A 39 18.96 -13.96 -10.06
N PHE A 40 18.23 -14.97 -9.60
CA PHE A 40 18.37 -15.45 -8.22
C PHE A 40 19.83 -15.83 -7.86
N PRO A 41 20.38 -15.44 -6.68
CA PRO A 41 19.77 -14.69 -5.58
C PRO A 41 19.97 -13.15 -5.64
N PHE A 42 20.44 -12.61 -6.77
CA PHE A 42 20.72 -11.18 -6.99
C PHE A 42 19.51 -10.45 -7.61
N ASP A 43 18.30 -10.87 -7.22
CA ASP A 43 17.04 -10.41 -7.77
C ASP A 43 16.48 -9.16 -7.04
N GLU A 44 15.79 -8.32 -7.81
CA GLU A 44 14.92 -7.26 -7.32
C GLU A 44 13.47 -7.59 -7.66
N GLN A 45 12.58 -7.41 -6.69
CA GLN A 45 11.15 -7.70 -6.82
C GLN A 45 10.35 -6.43 -6.59
N THR A 46 9.31 -6.20 -7.40
CA THR A 46 8.38 -5.09 -7.17
C THR A 46 6.99 -5.64 -6.93
N CYS A 47 6.56 -5.57 -5.68
CA CYS A 47 5.22 -5.96 -5.26
C CYS A 47 4.34 -4.73 -5.13
N PHE A 48 3.04 -4.87 -5.34
CA PHE A 48 2.09 -3.77 -5.13
C PHE A 48 0.97 -4.14 -4.17
N MET A 49 0.49 -3.14 -3.45
CA MET A 49 -0.73 -3.22 -2.65
C MET A 49 -1.68 -2.12 -3.08
N LYS A 50 -2.92 -2.51 -3.38
CA LYS A 50 -3.98 -1.61 -3.83
C LYS A 50 -5.01 -1.45 -2.72
N PHE A 51 -5.23 -0.22 -2.28
CA PHE A 51 -6.25 0.12 -1.30
C PHE A 51 -7.31 1.01 -1.93
N GLY A 52 -8.56 0.74 -1.63
CA GLY A 52 -9.70 1.48 -2.16
C GLY A 52 -10.95 1.14 -1.35
N SER A 53 -11.98 1.97 -1.48
CA SER A 53 -13.30 1.65 -0.96
C SER A 53 -13.89 0.49 -1.77
N TRP A 54 -14.50 -0.48 -1.08
CA TRP A 54 -15.21 -1.58 -1.75
C TRP A 54 -16.63 -1.17 -2.17
N SER A 55 -17.33 -0.45 -1.30
CA SER A 55 -18.76 -0.18 -1.45
C SER A 55 -19.09 1.21 -2.00
N TYR A 56 -18.22 2.19 -1.76
CA TYR A 56 -18.46 3.59 -2.12
C TYR A 56 -17.62 4.00 -3.32
N ASP A 57 -18.25 4.70 -4.27
CA ASP A 57 -17.60 5.34 -5.40
C ASP A 57 -16.92 6.68 -5.02
N GLY A 58 -16.25 7.29 -5.99
CA GLY A 58 -15.50 8.54 -5.84
C GLY A 58 -16.34 9.80 -5.68
N TYR A 59 -17.65 9.77 -5.98
CA TYR A 59 -18.55 10.87 -5.67
C TYR A 59 -18.97 10.87 -4.19
N MET A 60 -18.93 9.70 -3.54
CA MET A 60 -19.23 9.57 -2.11
C MET A 60 -17.97 9.66 -1.24
N VAL A 61 -16.88 9.02 -1.64
CA VAL A 61 -15.63 8.96 -0.87
C VAL A 61 -14.44 9.27 -1.77
N ASP A 62 -13.82 10.44 -1.57
CA ASP A 62 -12.54 10.78 -2.18
C ASP A 62 -11.38 10.28 -1.32
N LEU A 63 -10.80 9.14 -1.71
CA LEU A 63 -9.63 8.57 -1.05
C LEU A 63 -8.35 9.32 -1.46
N ARG A 64 -7.63 9.88 -0.49
CA ARG A 64 -6.38 10.62 -0.70
C ARG A 64 -5.25 10.18 0.22
N HIS A 65 -4.03 10.20 -0.30
CA HIS A 65 -2.85 9.95 0.50
C HIS A 65 -2.52 11.19 1.36
N LEU A 66 -2.06 11.00 2.60
CA LEU A 66 -1.76 12.11 3.53
C LEU A 66 -0.73 13.12 3.00
N LYS A 67 0.21 12.65 2.17
CA LYS A 67 1.25 13.47 1.53
C LYS A 67 0.93 13.87 0.09
N GLN A 68 -0.29 13.63 -0.38
CA GLN A 68 -0.71 14.01 -1.73
C GLN A 68 -0.83 15.53 -1.85
N THR A 69 -0.28 16.11 -2.91
CA THR A 69 -0.45 17.53 -3.23
C THR A 69 -1.55 17.70 -4.29
N PRO A 70 -2.17 18.89 -4.41
CA PRO A 70 -3.15 19.14 -5.45
C PRO A 70 -2.61 18.94 -6.88
N ASP A 71 -1.30 19.10 -7.05
CA ASP A 71 -0.63 19.08 -8.36
C ASP A 71 -0.11 17.69 -8.77
N SER A 72 -0.14 16.70 -7.87
CA SER A 72 0.44 15.38 -8.15
C SER A 72 -0.24 14.24 -7.38
N ASP A 73 -0.71 13.24 -8.14
CA ASP A 73 -1.19 11.96 -7.61
C ASP A 73 -0.05 10.98 -7.24
N ARG A 74 1.21 11.33 -7.56
CA ARG A 74 2.38 10.49 -7.28
C ARG A 74 3.09 10.98 -6.02
N ILE A 75 3.39 10.04 -5.12
CA ILE A 75 4.09 10.27 -3.87
C ILE A 75 5.37 9.43 -3.87
N GLY A 76 6.53 10.08 -3.76
CA GLY A 76 7.83 9.39 -3.78
C GLY A 76 8.04 8.44 -2.60
N MET A 77 7.61 8.84 -1.41
CA MET A 77 7.62 8.03 -0.18
C MET A 77 6.20 7.86 0.33
N GLY A 78 5.53 6.80 -0.14
CA GLY A 78 4.16 6.46 0.20
C GLY A 78 4.03 5.75 1.54
N ILE A 79 5.03 4.99 1.97
CA ILE A 79 5.02 4.29 3.25
C ILE A 79 6.00 4.97 4.20
N ASP A 80 5.57 5.22 5.44
CA ASP A 80 6.44 5.66 6.52
C ASP A 80 7.21 4.45 7.07
N LEU A 81 8.54 4.49 6.94
CA LEU A 81 9.45 3.42 7.35
C LEU A 81 10.23 3.77 8.63
N SER A 82 9.86 4.86 9.33
CA SER A 82 10.55 5.30 10.56
C SER A 82 10.54 4.25 11.68
N GLU A 83 9.47 3.46 11.77
CA GLU A 83 9.32 2.36 12.74
C GLU A 83 9.49 0.97 12.08
N TYR A 84 10.11 0.89 10.90
CA TYR A 84 10.30 -0.38 10.19
C TYR A 84 11.32 -1.28 10.91
N TYR A 85 10.89 -2.49 11.25
CA TYR A 85 11.78 -3.55 11.70
C TYR A 85 12.49 -4.19 10.51
N LEU A 86 13.83 -4.11 10.48
CA LEU A 86 14.62 -4.57 9.35
C LEU A 86 14.45 -6.08 9.09
N SER A 87 14.09 -6.42 7.85
CA SER A 87 14.07 -7.81 7.38
C SER A 87 15.49 -8.39 7.26
N VAL A 88 15.61 -9.68 7.58
CA VAL A 88 16.84 -10.46 7.47
C VAL A 88 17.10 -10.89 6.02
N GLU A 89 16.06 -10.99 5.20
CA GLU A 89 16.14 -11.51 3.82
C GLU A 89 16.05 -10.42 2.75
N TRP A 90 15.40 -9.29 3.04
CA TRP A 90 15.07 -8.28 2.04
C TRP A 90 15.44 -6.87 2.49
N ASP A 91 16.04 -6.11 1.58
CA ASP A 91 16.17 -4.66 1.67
C ASP A 91 14.99 -3.98 0.97
N ILE A 92 14.37 -2.99 1.62
CA ILE A 92 13.38 -2.13 0.97
C ILE A 92 14.14 -1.02 0.22
N MET A 93 14.05 -1.02 -1.10
CA MET A 93 14.76 -0.05 -1.95
C MET A 93 13.95 1.24 -2.14
N ARG A 94 12.64 1.11 -2.36
CA ARG A 94 11.71 2.24 -2.56
C ARG A 94 10.26 1.84 -2.31
N VAL A 95 9.46 2.81 -1.88
CA VAL A 95 8.03 2.63 -1.54
C VAL A 95 7.13 3.74 -2.11
N PRO A 96 7.12 4.02 -3.43
CA PRO A 96 6.26 5.05 -3.97
C PRO A 96 4.78 4.66 -3.90
N ALA A 97 3.92 5.67 -3.75
CA ALA A 97 2.47 5.52 -3.88
C ALA A 97 1.93 6.33 -5.06
N THR A 98 0.84 5.88 -5.65
CA THR A 98 0.12 6.62 -6.71
C THR A 98 -1.37 6.46 -6.50
N ARG A 99 -2.09 7.59 -6.50
CA ARG A 99 -3.55 7.61 -6.54
C ARG A 99 -4.01 7.44 -7.99
N ASN A 100 -5.05 6.63 -8.19
CA ASN A 100 -5.69 6.42 -9.48
C ASN A 100 -7.19 6.62 -9.32
N GLU A 101 -7.84 7.15 -10.36
CA GLU A 101 -9.29 7.09 -10.52
C GLU A 101 -9.60 6.14 -11.67
N LYS A 102 -10.27 5.03 -11.36
CA LYS A 102 -10.58 4.02 -12.35
C LYS A 102 -12.07 3.96 -12.62
N PHE A 103 -12.44 3.98 -13.89
CA PHE A 103 -13.78 3.65 -14.34
C PHE A 103 -13.80 2.16 -14.71
N TYR A 104 -14.66 1.40 -14.03
CA TYR A 104 -14.82 -0.03 -14.29
C TYR A 104 -15.94 -0.26 -15.29
N SER A 105 -15.88 -1.32 -16.08
CA SER A 105 -16.90 -1.62 -17.10
C SER A 105 -18.30 -1.88 -16.55
N CYS A 106 -18.46 -2.08 -15.24
CA CYS A 106 -19.75 -2.25 -14.60
C CYS A 106 -20.53 -0.94 -14.44
N CYS A 107 -19.83 0.19 -14.39
CA CYS A 107 -20.28 1.35 -13.65
C CYS A 107 -19.74 2.64 -14.32
N GLU A 108 -20.52 3.72 -14.34
CA GLU A 108 -20.10 4.99 -14.94
C GLU A 108 -19.34 5.90 -13.96
N GLU A 109 -19.39 5.57 -12.68
CA GLU A 109 -18.76 6.32 -11.60
C GLU A 109 -17.25 5.99 -11.46
N PRO A 110 -16.43 6.96 -11.03
CA PRO A 110 -15.03 6.70 -10.75
C PRO A 110 -14.86 5.96 -9.42
N TYR A 111 -13.90 5.05 -9.36
CA TYR A 111 -13.49 4.39 -8.13
C TYR A 111 -12.04 4.77 -7.81
N PRO A 112 -11.81 5.60 -6.78
CA PRO A 112 -10.48 6.02 -6.39
C PRO A 112 -9.76 4.90 -5.63
N ASP A 113 -8.49 4.68 -5.99
CA ASP A 113 -7.60 3.76 -5.31
C ASP A 113 -6.20 4.33 -5.14
N ILE A 114 -5.47 3.83 -4.15
CA ILE A 114 -4.06 4.15 -3.92
C ILE A 114 -3.27 2.86 -4.04
N ILE A 115 -2.31 2.85 -4.95
CA ILE A 115 -1.37 1.74 -5.14
C ILE A 115 -0.04 2.11 -4.49
N PHE A 116 0.39 1.29 -3.55
CA PHE A 116 1.74 1.34 -2.97
C PHE A 116 2.60 0.28 -3.66
N ASN A 117 3.66 0.71 -4.33
CA ASN A 117 4.65 -0.18 -4.91
C ASN A 117 5.81 -0.32 -3.93
N ILE A 118 6.22 -1.54 -3.63
CA ILE A 118 7.32 -1.85 -2.73
C ILE A 118 8.36 -2.59 -3.57
N THR A 119 9.48 -1.92 -3.83
CA THR A 119 10.63 -2.56 -4.47
C THR A 119 11.54 -3.13 -3.38
N LEU A 120 11.78 -4.42 -3.47
CA LEU A 120 12.56 -5.23 -2.54
C LEU A 120 13.79 -5.77 -3.26
N ARG A 121 14.92 -5.83 -2.57
CA ARG A 121 16.14 -6.48 -3.06
C ARG A 121 16.55 -7.58 -2.09
N ARG A 122 16.87 -8.76 -2.60
CA ARG A 122 17.25 -9.90 -1.76
C ARG A 122 18.65 -9.69 -1.16
N LYS A 123 18.81 -10.07 0.10
CA LYS A 123 20.13 -10.21 0.75
C LYS A 123 20.72 -11.56 0.35
N THR A 124 21.83 -11.52 -0.38
CA THR A 124 22.40 -12.70 -1.05
C THR A 124 23.24 -13.58 -0.13
N LEU A 125 23.72 -13.06 1.01
CA LEU A 125 24.73 -13.71 1.86
C LEU A 125 24.36 -15.14 2.30
N PHE A 126 23.07 -15.42 2.53
CA PHE A 126 22.63 -16.76 2.91
C PHE A 126 22.76 -17.78 1.76
N TYR A 127 22.69 -17.34 0.51
CA TYR A 127 22.65 -18.21 -0.68
C TYR A 127 24.00 -18.35 -1.38
N THR A 128 25.00 -17.55 -1.00
CA THR A 128 26.31 -17.50 -1.66
C THR A 128 27.47 -18.01 -0.81
N VAL A 129 27.20 -18.46 0.42
CA VAL A 129 28.21 -18.98 1.37
C VAL A 129 28.06 -20.49 1.52
#